data_AF-A0AA39YXY4-F1
#
_entry.id   AF-A0AA39YXY4-F1
#
_cell.length_a   1.000
_cell.length_b   1.000
_cell.length_c   1.000
_cell.angle_alpha   90.00
_cell.angle_beta   90.00
_cell.angle_gamma   90.00
#
_symmetry.space_group_name_H-M   'P 1'
#
loop_
_entity.id
_entity.type
_entity.pdbx_description
1 polymer ?
#
loop_
_entity_poly.entity_id
_entity_poly.type
_entity_poly.pdbx_seq_one_letter_code
_entity_poly.pdbx_strand_id
1 'polypeptide(L)'
;MELYLARIRERDDKSLYVERKQALTTEESYVAISHVWGDPATIETVHIDGVGPVKLSPGKKDFLHILRRPDICGAGWFWLDLFCIHQSPDSPIPISAQLMAIPAIYRSSAVVVVLIESPVCGSWIEDAIRVAEYGAINSDVFNIEEAAHARKCPNLVFMDPWFDRLWTRQEGLYAMKLKMIILNKVTCARLATAPARDGDRWLAEQQAIAKRAEAATFITDKLAYHGIPEDGGIASECFYFDLMYKHRVDVANYSGEVGPASGYMPIRDAWRSNRTTTKPRDYVLAIFPDIEGYRVPLNVRNLSFSQLLEDAYEQVRKNGRGRSFILPKIPRSMITTMASDSDRPWTMEDPDNISQAYDSIVDVSKAGPVEGQQTGLRKVLLRPLEVRDQTALEGLVKLCESGVDLVQHIVLAAPSGPFLGSARAFQHEKALLHRFFAQRFGESALRQYSTRESSGISPTILKRLGSHGSVNLEKLKYTEEAFEEELKRFLVCLMCGTTMTCATKILEFSDLAMAVTEGSPSGGGEMLVLVNRVVLAAADRYELTLGGGDFESFQGLLLLSRTENPEVASIVVGRTTIPTSRS
;
A
#
# COMPACT_ATOMS: atom_id res chain seq x y z
N MET A 1 2.32 -30.40 -1.84
CA MET A 1 3.33 -29.33 -1.75
C MET A 1 4.37 -29.81 -0.77
N GLU A 2 5.62 -29.91 -1.18
CA GLU A 2 6.71 -30.29 -0.27
C GLU A 2 7.13 -29.06 0.54
N LEU A 3 7.21 -29.21 1.85
CA LEU A 3 7.74 -28.20 2.76
C LEU A 3 8.67 -28.85 3.77
N TYR A 4 9.44 -28.02 4.47
CA TYR A 4 10.27 -28.44 5.60
C TYR A 4 9.55 -28.08 6.90
N LEU A 5 9.51 -29.02 7.85
CA LEU A 5 9.17 -28.72 9.24
C LEU A 5 10.39 -28.94 10.11
N ALA A 6 10.45 -28.16 11.19
CA ALA A 6 11.51 -28.20 12.18
C ALA A 6 10.95 -28.67 13.53
N ARG A 7 11.80 -29.30 14.35
CA ARG A 7 11.55 -29.47 15.78
C ARG A 7 12.86 -29.31 16.57
N ILE A 8 12.75 -28.88 17.81
CA ILE A 8 13.92 -28.76 18.69
C ILE A 8 14.19 -30.10 19.37
N ARG A 9 15.43 -30.55 19.33
CA ARG A 9 15.92 -31.74 20.00
C ARG A 9 17.02 -31.39 20.99
N GLU A 10 17.14 -32.21 22.02
CA GLU A 10 18.17 -32.11 23.05
C GLU A 10 19.10 -33.32 22.88
N ARG A 11 20.42 -33.08 22.86
CA ARG A 11 21.43 -34.14 22.90
C ARG A 11 21.66 -34.60 24.35
N ASP A 12 22.44 -35.66 24.52
CA ASP A 12 22.81 -36.17 25.84
C ASP A 12 23.56 -35.13 26.69
N ASP A 13 24.33 -34.23 26.06
CA ASP A 13 25.06 -33.13 26.70
C ASP A 13 24.20 -31.89 27.02
N LYS A 14 22.88 -31.98 26.86
CA LYS A 14 21.89 -30.90 27.05
C LYS A 14 21.93 -29.78 26.00
N SER A 15 22.80 -29.87 24.98
CA SER A 15 22.77 -28.91 23.87
C SER A 15 21.53 -29.10 23.00
N LEU A 16 21.00 -27.98 22.49
CA LEU A 16 19.84 -27.97 21.62
C LEU A 16 20.26 -27.93 20.15
N TYR A 17 19.55 -28.66 19.31
CA TYR A 17 19.70 -28.61 17.85
C TYR A 17 18.35 -28.66 17.15
N VAL A 18 18.33 -28.25 15.89
CA VAL A 18 17.14 -28.28 15.04
C VAL A 18 17.15 -29.55 14.20
N GLU A 19 16.12 -30.37 14.32
CA GLU A 19 15.87 -31.48 13.41
C GLU A 19 14.91 -31.01 12.31
N ARG A 20 15.34 -31.11 11.04
CA ARG A 20 14.51 -30.80 9.86
C ARG A 20 13.99 -32.08 9.23
N LYS A 21 12.68 -32.18 9.03
CA LYS A 21 12.05 -33.26 8.26
C LYS A 21 11.80 -32.76 6.83
N GLN A 22 12.21 -33.58 5.85
CA GLN A 22 12.09 -33.27 4.43
C GLN A 22 10.80 -33.88 3.85
N ALA A 23 10.35 -33.35 2.71
CA ALA A 23 9.23 -33.88 1.90
C ALA A 23 7.89 -33.98 2.64
N LEU A 24 7.58 -32.99 3.48
CA LEU A 24 6.31 -32.93 4.21
C LEU A 24 5.20 -32.25 3.42
N THR A 25 3.96 -32.63 3.73
CA THR A 25 2.76 -31.94 3.26
C THR A 25 2.15 -31.09 4.38
N THR A 26 1.26 -30.17 4.01
CA THR A 26 0.45 -29.35 4.91
C THR A 26 -0.57 -30.15 5.73
N GLU A 27 -0.63 -31.48 5.56
CA GLU A 27 -1.57 -32.38 6.24
C GLU A 27 -1.09 -32.80 7.63
N GLU A 28 0.21 -32.74 7.91
CA GLU A 28 0.72 -32.98 9.25
C GLU A 28 0.33 -31.82 10.18
N SER A 29 0.11 -32.11 11.46
CA SER A 29 -0.16 -31.06 12.46
C SER A 29 1.14 -30.40 12.90
N TYR A 30 1.20 -29.07 12.75
CA TYR A 30 2.33 -28.25 13.17
C TYR A 30 1.88 -26.86 13.60
N VAL A 31 2.77 -26.18 14.33
CA VAL A 31 2.61 -24.77 14.71
C VAL A 31 3.41 -23.91 13.72
N ALA A 32 2.85 -22.82 13.21
CA ALA A 32 3.64 -21.84 12.48
C ALA A 32 4.09 -20.72 13.43
N ILE A 33 5.33 -20.26 13.29
CA ILE A 33 5.89 -19.19 14.12
C ILE A 33 5.93 -17.91 13.30
N SER A 34 5.47 -16.83 13.90
CA SER A 34 5.52 -15.49 13.35
C SER A 34 6.34 -14.60 14.28
N HIS A 35 7.37 -13.95 13.75
CA HIS A 35 8.28 -13.15 14.57
C HIS A 35 8.95 -12.02 13.76
N VAL A 36 9.46 -11.01 14.46
CA VAL A 36 10.26 -9.95 13.85
C VAL A 36 11.73 -10.29 13.95
N TRP A 37 12.46 -10.38 12.85
CA TRP A 37 13.89 -10.74 12.84
C TRP A 37 14.79 -9.83 13.71
N GLY A 38 14.33 -8.63 14.04
CA GLY A 38 15.03 -7.60 14.80
C GLY A 38 15.47 -6.45 13.88
N ASP A 39 16.13 -5.45 14.45
CA ASP A 39 16.72 -4.35 13.67
C ASP A 39 17.83 -4.90 12.76
N PRO A 40 17.72 -4.77 11.42
CA PRO A 40 18.75 -5.21 10.48
C PRO A 40 20.16 -4.72 10.78
N ALA A 41 20.30 -3.54 11.43
CA ALA A 41 21.60 -2.99 11.82
C ALA A 41 22.30 -3.78 12.94
N THR A 42 21.54 -4.60 13.68
CA THR A 42 22.03 -5.35 14.85
C THR A 42 22.15 -6.85 14.59
N ILE A 43 21.71 -7.34 13.43
CA ILE A 43 21.64 -8.77 13.12
C ILE A 43 23.05 -9.35 12.90
N GLU A 44 23.37 -10.43 13.61
CA GLU A 44 24.63 -11.18 13.50
C GLU A 44 24.39 -12.55 12.83
N THR A 45 25.43 -13.07 12.16
CA THR A 45 25.39 -14.45 11.64
C THR A 45 25.74 -15.42 12.77
N VAL A 46 24.82 -16.32 13.10
CA VAL A 46 24.98 -17.36 14.12
C VAL A 46 24.87 -18.72 13.45
N HIS A 47 25.68 -19.69 13.88
CA HIS A 47 25.53 -21.07 13.43
C HIS A 47 24.53 -21.80 14.32
N ILE A 48 23.50 -22.40 13.71
CA ILE A 48 22.54 -23.25 14.41
C ILE A 48 22.70 -24.69 13.95
N ASP A 49 23.02 -25.57 14.89
CA ASP A 49 23.15 -27.00 14.65
C ASP A 49 21.88 -27.57 14.00
N GLY A 50 22.06 -28.25 12.86
CA GLY A 50 20.99 -28.84 12.06
C GLY A 50 20.36 -27.91 11.01
N VAL A 51 20.63 -26.60 11.09
CA VAL A 51 20.24 -25.61 10.06
C VAL A 51 21.45 -25.13 9.26
N GLY A 52 22.48 -24.66 9.95
CA GLY A 52 23.63 -23.97 9.39
C GLY A 52 23.68 -22.49 9.79
N PRO A 53 24.35 -21.62 9.00
CA PRO A 53 24.43 -20.20 9.30
C PRO A 53 23.08 -19.50 9.09
N VAL A 54 22.62 -18.78 10.11
CA VAL A 54 21.40 -17.97 10.11
C VAL A 54 21.69 -16.57 10.61
N LYS A 55 20.86 -15.61 10.21
CA LYS A 55 20.96 -14.21 10.63
C LYS A 55 19.95 -13.94 11.75
N LEU A 56 20.42 -13.60 12.94
CA LEU A 56 19.60 -13.39 14.14
C LEU A 56 19.97 -12.11 14.90
N SER A 57 19.00 -11.49 15.56
CA SER A 57 19.26 -10.38 16.48
C SER A 57 19.93 -10.88 17.78
N PRO A 58 20.70 -10.04 18.49
CA PRO A 58 21.39 -10.44 19.72
C PRO A 58 20.45 -10.86 20.85
N GLY A 59 19.20 -10.35 20.85
CA GLY A 59 18.15 -10.75 21.80
C GLY A 59 17.65 -12.19 21.62
N LYS A 60 18.03 -12.86 20.53
CA LYS A 60 17.63 -14.23 20.17
C LYS A 60 18.71 -15.27 20.43
N LYS A 61 19.70 -14.98 21.27
CA LYS A 61 20.75 -15.96 21.62
C LYS A 61 20.16 -17.25 22.24
N ASP A 62 19.04 -17.15 22.96
CA ASP A 62 18.34 -18.29 23.55
C ASP A 62 17.13 -18.79 22.72
N PHE A 63 17.09 -18.47 21.43
CA PHE A 63 15.90 -18.70 20.60
C PHE A 63 15.47 -20.17 20.51
N LEU A 64 16.40 -21.14 20.56
CA LEU A 64 16.05 -22.56 20.62
C LEU A 64 15.37 -22.95 21.94
N HIS A 65 15.78 -22.35 23.06
CA HIS A 65 15.12 -22.55 24.35
C HIS A 65 13.72 -21.95 24.34
N ILE A 66 13.55 -20.77 23.74
CA ILE A 66 12.24 -20.14 23.55
C ILE A 66 11.31 -21.08 22.77
N LEU A 67 11.72 -21.52 21.57
CA LEU A 67 10.90 -22.38 20.73
C LEU A 67 10.54 -23.71 21.40
N ARG A 68 11.43 -24.27 22.21
CA ARG A 68 11.19 -25.52 22.93
C ARG A 68 10.18 -25.39 24.09
N ARG A 69 9.82 -24.19 24.52
CA ARG A 69 8.84 -24.01 25.59
C ARG A 69 7.50 -24.71 25.24
N PRO A 70 6.86 -25.42 26.20
CA PRO A 70 5.61 -26.15 25.93
C PRO A 70 4.46 -25.27 25.44
N ASP A 71 4.45 -23.99 25.79
CA ASP A 71 3.44 -23.02 25.36
C ASP A 71 3.72 -22.42 23.97
N ILE A 72 4.86 -22.74 23.34
CA ILE A 72 5.25 -22.27 22.01
C ILE A 72 5.20 -23.46 21.02
N CYS A 73 6.28 -24.24 20.90
CA CYS A 73 6.30 -25.45 20.04
C CYS A 73 6.37 -26.76 20.85
N GLY A 74 6.90 -26.71 22.07
CA GLY A 74 7.20 -27.91 22.85
C GLY A 74 8.13 -28.87 22.09
N ALA A 75 7.75 -30.15 22.06
CA ALA A 75 8.44 -31.20 21.29
C ALA A 75 7.81 -31.44 19.90
N GLY A 76 6.81 -30.65 19.52
CA GLY A 76 6.07 -30.79 18.27
C GLY A 76 6.84 -30.25 17.05
N TRP A 77 6.28 -30.50 15.86
CA TRP A 77 6.74 -29.90 14.63
C TRP A 77 6.26 -28.44 14.54
N PHE A 78 7.12 -27.59 14.00
CA PHE A 78 6.80 -26.21 13.71
C PHE A 78 7.35 -25.78 12.35
N TRP A 79 6.75 -24.73 11.81
CA TRP A 79 7.26 -24.00 10.66
C TRP A 79 7.75 -22.63 11.09
N LEU A 80 8.98 -22.29 10.71
CA LEU A 80 9.55 -20.96 10.87
C LEU A 80 10.39 -20.70 9.63
N ASP A 81 10.15 -19.57 8.96
CA ASP A 81 10.84 -19.16 7.74
C ASP A 81 12.36 -19.34 7.82
N LEU A 82 12.97 -18.94 8.94
CA LEU A 82 14.40 -19.01 9.21
C LEU A 82 14.99 -20.42 9.12
N PHE A 83 14.22 -21.43 9.54
CA PHE A 83 14.69 -22.83 9.59
C PHE A 83 14.15 -23.67 8.44
N CYS A 84 12.96 -23.33 7.95
CA CYS A 84 12.22 -24.11 6.97
C CYS A 84 12.40 -23.61 5.55
N ILE A 85 12.80 -22.35 5.32
CA ILE A 85 13.15 -21.88 3.98
C ILE A 85 14.63 -22.14 3.72
N HIS A 86 14.91 -22.99 2.74
CA HIS A 86 16.27 -23.26 2.32
C HIS A 86 16.79 -22.09 1.47
N GLN A 87 17.67 -21.27 2.05
CA GLN A 87 18.13 -20.05 1.38
C GLN A 87 19.22 -20.29 0.32
N SER A 88 19.80 -21.49 0.25
CA SER A 88 20.91 -21.79 -0.65
C SER A 88 20.43 -22.09 -2.09
N PRO A 89 21.21 -21.74 -3.15
CA PRO A 89 20.84 -21.98 -4.55
C PRO A 89 20.65 -23.46 -4.92
N ASP A 90 21.28 -24.37 -4.17
CA ASP A 90 21.20 -25.83 -4.33
C ASP A 90 19.99 -26.46 -3.62
N SER A 91 19.05 -25.65 -3.12
CA SER A 91 17.80 -26.14 -2.56
C SER A 91 17.06 -27.05 -3.56
N PRO A 92 16.60 -28.24 -3.16
CA PRO A 92 15.82 -29.11 -4.03
C PRO A 92 14.44 -28.48 -4.36
N ILE A 93 13.94 -27.59 -3.49
CA ILE A 93 12.72 -26.81 -3.73
C ILE A 93 13.12 -25.39 -4.16
N PRO A 94 12.76 -24.92 -5.37
CA PRO A 94 13.07 -23.56 -5.81
C PRO A 94 12.52 -22.50 -4.84
N ILE A 95 13.26 -21.41 -4.65
CA ILE A 95 12.82 -20.32 -3.76
C ILE A 95 11.45 -19.74 -4.15
N SER A 96 11.14 -19.69 -5.45
CA SER A 96 9.83 -19.24 -5.93
C SER A 96 8.69 -20.15 -5.45
N ALA A 97 8.91 -21.47 -5.45
CA ALA A 97 7.95 -22.45 -4.95
C ALA A 97 7.80 -22.35 -3.42
N GLN A 98 8.90 -22.13 -2.70
CA GLN A 98 8.87 -21.91 -1.25
C GLN A 98 8.10 -20.63 -0.88
N LEU A 99 8.27 -19.54 -1.63
CA LEU A 99 7.54 -18.28 -1.40
C LEU A 99 6.04 -18.43 -1.74
N MET A 100 5.70 -19.12 -2.84
CA MET A 100 4.31 -19.42 -3.19
C MET A 100 3.61 -20.35 -2.19
N ALA A 101 4.38 -21.10 -1.39
CA ALA A 101 3.86 -22.02 -0.39
C ALA A 101 3.42 -21.34 0.91
N ILE A 102 3.96 -20.15 1.21
CA ILE A 102 3.72 -19.44 2.49
C ILE A 102 2.24 -19.31 2.82
N PRO A 103 1.34 -18.91 1.89
CA PRO A 103 -0.07 -18.82 2.21
C PRO A 103 -0.71 -20.13 2.66
N ALA A 104 -0.40 -21.24 1.97
CA ALA A 104 -0.92 -22.55 2.33
C ALA A 104 -0.39 -23.03 3.69
N ILE A 105 0.88 -22.70 4.01
CA ILE A 105 1.50 -23.07 5.29
C ILE A 105 0.78 -22.40 6.46
N TYR A 106 0.64 -21.07 6.43
CA TYR A 106 0.01 -20.37 7.55
C TYR A 106 -1.49 -20.71 7.70
N ARG A 107 -2.21 -20.94 6.58
CA ARG A 107 -3.62 -21.39 6.59
C ARG A 107 -3.79 -22.77 7.21
N SER A 108 -2.88 -23.71 6.93
CA SER A 108 -3.02 -25.10 7.37
C SER A 108 -2.42 -25.37 8.75
N SER A 109 -1.66 -24.42 9.31
CA SER A 109 -1.09 -24.56 10.65
C SER A 109 -2.17 -24.72 11.72
N ALA A 110 -1.90 -25.50 12.75
CA ALA A 110 -2.84 -25.70 13.86
C ALA A 110 -3.07 -24.38 14.64
N VAL A 111 -2.03 -23.56 14.73
CA VAL A 111 -2.02 -22.22 15.28
C VAL A 111 -0.78 -21.48 14.80
N VAL A 112 -0.91 -20.18 14.60
CA VAL A 112 0.21 -19.28 14.38
C VAL A 112 0.58 -18.64 15.72
N VAL A 113 1.77 -18.95 16.21
CA VAL A 113 2.30 -18.36 17.44
C VAL A 113 3.10 -17.11 17.08
N VAL A 114 2.61 -15.97 17.53
CA VAL A 114 3.24 -14.66 17.35
C VAL A 114 4.10 -14.35 18.57
N LEU A 115 5.39 -14.13 18.34
CA LEU A 115 6.34 -13.79 19.40
C LEU A 115 6.48 -12.27 19.51
N ILE A 116 6.04 -11.72 20.65
CA ILE A 116 6.14 -10.29 20.98
C ILE A 116 7.39 -10.09 21.83
N GLU A 117 8.38 -9.40 21.26
CA GLU A 117 9.72 -9.21 21.84
C GLU A 117 9.83 -7.89 22.61
N SER A 118 9.03 -6.90 22.23
CA SER A 118 9.03 -5.58 22.86
C SER A 118 8.54 -5.65 24.31
N PRO A 119 9.00 -4.74 25.19
CA PRO A 119 8.49 -4.65 26.54
C PRO A 119 6.97 -4.42 26.55
N VAL A 120 6.23 -5.21 27.32
CA VAL A 120 4.77 -5.04 27.49
C VAL A 120 4.39 -4.89 28.96
N CYS A 121 3.59 -3.85 29.24
CA CYS A 121 3.09 -3.48 30.55
C CYS A 121 2.13 -4.54 31.09
N GLY A 122 2.57 -5.29 32.10
CA GLY A 122 1.78 -6.36 32.66
C GLY A 122 0.50 -5.91 33.36
N SER A 123 0.56 -4.80 34.09
CA SER A 123 -0.62 -4.29 34.81
C SER A 123 -1.70 -3.79 33.86
N TRP A 124 -1.32 -3.18 32.72
CA TRP A 124 -2.29 -2.71 31.74
C TRP A 124 -3.06 -3.85 31.10
N ILE A 125 -2.38 -4.97 30.79
CA ILE A 125 -3.06 -6.17 30.29
C ILE A 125 -4.09 -6.65 31.31
N GLU A 126 -3.71 -6.74 32.58
CA GLU A 126 -4.62 -7.18 33.66
C GLU A 126 -5.80 -6.21 33.82
N ASP A 127 -5.57 -4.90 33.73
CA ASP A 127 -6.62 -3.88 33.74
C ASP A 127 -7.57 -4.03 32.54
N ALA A 128 -7.04 -4.21 31.33
CA ALA A 128 -7.82 -4.31 30.10
C ALA A 128 -8.64 -5.60 30.02
N ILE A 129 -8.06 -6.75 30.40
CA ILE A 129 -8.80 -8.03 30.49
C ILE A 129 -9.95 -7.88 31.47
N ARG A 130 -9.67 -7.29 32.63
CA ARG A 130 -10.68 -7.07 33.66
C ARG A 130 -11.85 -6.24 33.13
N VAL A 131 -11.58 -5.10 32.47
CA VAL A 131 -12.63 -4.27 31.86
C VAL A 131 -13.45 -5.07 30.85
N ALA A 132 -12.81 -5.91 30.04
CA ALA A 132 -13.49 -6.74 29.05
C ALA A 132 -14.37 -7.85 29.65
N GLU A 133 -14.11 -8.29 30.88
CA GLU A 133 -14.91 -9.32 31.58
C GLU A 133 -16.15 -8.73 32.29
N TYR A 134 -16.13 -7.44 32.68
CA TYR A 134 -17.17 -6.85 33.55
C TYR A 134 -18.41 -6.29 32.82
N GLY A 135 -18.46 -6.26 31.48
CA GLY A 135 -19.66 -5.88 30.74
C GLY A 135 -19.40 -5.27 29.37
N ALA A 136 -20.42 -4.60 28.80
CA ALA A 136 -20.31 -3.90 27.53
C ALA A 136 -19.26 -2.78 27.65
N ILE A 137 -18.18 -2.90 26.88
CA ILE A 137 -17.08 -1.94 26.87
C ILE A 137 -17.55 -0.69 26.13
N ASN A 138 -17.48 0.47 26.77
CA ASN A 138 -17.57 1.72 26.05
C ASN A 138 -16.23 1.96 25.35
N SER A 139 -16.19 1.71 24.04
CA SER A 139 -14.97 1.77 23.23
C SER A 139 -14.32 3.14 23.25
N ASP A 140 -15.09 4.23 23.20
CA ASP A 140 -14.55 5.59 23.25
C ASP A 140 -13.81 5.84 24.57
N VAL A 141 -14.41 5.44 25.69
CA VAL A 141 -13.77 5.56 27.01
C VAL A 141 -12.53 4.70 27.10
N PHE A 142 -12.58 3.45 26.62
CA PHE A 142 -11.42 2.57 26.63
C PHE A 142 -10.27 3.13 25.78
N ASN A 143 -10.57 3.70 24.61
CA ASN A 143 -9.59 4.31 23.72
C ASN A 143 -8.88 5.51 24.40
N ILE A 144 -9.65 6.34 25.10
CA ILE A 144 -9.13 7.48 25.87
C ILE A 144 -8.21 6.98 26.99
N GLU A 145 -8.62 5.95 27.74
CA GLU A 145 -7.83 5.40 28.85
C GLU A 145 -6.55 4.70 28.38
N GLU A 146 -6.59 3.99 27.25
CA GLU A 146 -5.42 3.36 26.66
C GLU A 146 -4.39 4.40 26.19
N ALA A 147 -4.85 5.47 25.53
CA ALA A 147 -4.01 6.61 25.15
C ALA A 147 -3.44 7.32 26.39
N ALA A 148 -4.26 7.54 27.42
CA ALA A 148 -3.83 8.13 28.68
C ALA A 148 -2.82 7.25 29.44
N HIS A 149 -2.92 5.93 29.32
CA HIS A 149 -1.91 4.99 29.82
C HIS A 149 -0.58 5.19 29.10
N ALA A 150 -0.61 5.21 27.77
CA ALA A 150 0.57 5.36 26.91
C ALA A 150 1.39 6.61 27.23
N ARG A 151 0.71 7.71 27.62
CA ARG A 151 1.32 8.98 28.05
C ARG A 151 2.43 8.80 29.10
N LYS A 152 2.33 7.78 29.96
CA LYS A 152 3.28 7.50 31.04
C LYS A 152 3.89 6.10 30.97
N CYS A 153 3.37 5.22 30.12
CA CYS A 153 3.92 3.89 29.90
C CYS A 153 3.73 3.47 28.44
N PRO A 154 4.77 3.57 27.59
CA PRO A 154 4.68 3.26 26.16
C PRO A 154 4.70 1.75 25.86
N ASN A 155 4.69 0.90 26.88
CA ASN A 155 4.89 -0.54 26.75
C ASN A 155 3.56 -1.25 26.45
N LEU A 156 2.93 -0.93 25.32
CA LEU A 156 1.67 -1.55 24.87
C LEU A 156 1.95 -2.64 23.82
N VAL A 157 1.07 -3.64 23.71
CA VAL A 157 1.28 -4.80 22.81
C VAL A 157 1.44 -4.37 21.35
N PHE A 158 0.58 -3.46 20.88
CA PHE A 158 0.61 -2.96 19.50
C PHE A 158 1.79 -2.04 19.17
N MET A 159 2.64 -1.73 20.15
CA MET A 159 3.89 -1.00 19.93
C MET A 159 5.02 -1.92 19.44
N ASP A 160 4.78 -3.23 19.42
CA ASP A 160 5.76 -4.18 18.91
C ASP A 160 5.91 -4.04 17.38
N PRO A 161 7.15 -4.09 16.84
CA PRO A 161 7.39 -4.01 15.40
C PRO A 161 6.70 -5.08 14.57
N TRP A 162 6.11 -6.12 15.19
CA TRP A 162 5.28 -7.09 14.49
C TRP A 162 4.12 -6.42 13.75
N PHE A 163 3.58 -5.32 14.26
CA PHE A 163 2.53 -4.55 13.60
C PHE A 163 3.03 -3.69 12.43
N ASP A 164 4.34 -3.52 12.31
CA ASP A 164 4.96 -2.60 11.35
C ASP A 164 5.43 -3.32 10.10
N ARG A 165 5.75 -4.62 10.20
CA ARG A 165 6.37 -5.36 9.10
C ARG A 165 5.34 -5.93 8.14
N LEU A 166 5.68 -5.92 6.85
CA LEU A 166 4.86 -6.48 5.78
C LEU A 166 4.70 -8.01 5.91
N TRP A 167 5.79 -8.73 6.16
CA TRP A 167 5.74 -10.20 6.21
C TRP A 167 4.88 -10.71 7.37
N THR A 168 4.99 -10.10 8.55
CA THR A 168 4.15 -10.45 9.72
C THR A 168 2.67 -10.20 9.48
N ARG A 169 2.29 -9.24 8.62
CA ARG A 169 0.91 -9.12 8.13
C ARG A 169 0.47 -10.41 7.47
N GLN A 170 1.22 -10.88 6.48
CA GLN A 170 0.89 -12.08 5.70
C GLN A 170 0.74 -13.31 6.63
N GLU A 171 1.69 -13.48 7.55
CA GLU A 171 1.71 -14.57 8.52
C GLU A 171 0.50 -14.55 9.45
N GLY A 172 0.14 -13.37 9.97
CA GLY A 172 -1.03 -13.20 10.84
C GLY A 172 -2.36 -13.25 10.08
N LEU A 173 -2.39 -12.73 8.85
CA LEU A 173 -3.57 -12.64 8.00
C LEU A 173 -4.13 -14.03 7.68
N TYR A 174 -3.26 -14.95 7.26
CA TYR A 174 -3.64 -16.30 6.83
C TYR A 174 -4.03 -17.26 7.95
N ALA A 175 -3.63 -16.96 9.19
CA ALA A 175 -3.85 -17.80 10.34
C ALA A 175 -5.34 -17.95 10.69
N MET A 176 -5.87 -19.17 10.77
CA MET A 176 -7.20 -19.36 11.38
C MET A 176 -7.17 -19.15 12.90
N LYS A 177 -6.02 -19.42 13.54
CA LYS A 177 -5.82 -19.25 14.97
C LYS A 177 -4.53 -18.50 15.22
N LEU A 178 -4.59 -17.45 16.04
CA LEU A 178 -3.43 -16.70 16.50
C LEU A 178 -3.25 -16.87 17.99
N LYS A 179 -2.00 -17.00 18.43
CA LYS A 179 -1.62 -16.99 19.84
C LYS A 179 -0.43 -16.06 20.04
N MET A 180 -0.62 -14.95 20.76
CA MET A 180 0.48 -14.05 21.10
C MET A 180 1.18 -14.51 22.38
N ILE A 181 2.51 -14.54 22.34
CA ILE A 181 3.36 -14.84 23.48
C ILE A 181 4.24 -13.63 23.74
N ILE A 182 4.01 -12.99 24.89
CA ILE A 182 4.84 -11.88 25.37
C ILE A 182 6.09 -12.46 25.99
N LEU A 183 7.24 -12.19 25.38
CA LEU A 183 8.54 -12.65 25.86
C LEU A 183 9.11 -11.72 26.93
N ASN A 184 8.71 -10.44 26.94
CA ASN A 184 9.24 -9.41 27.83
C ASN A 184 8.11 -8.65 28.56
N LYS A 185 7.48 -9.30 29.55
CA LYS A 185 6.48 -8.65 30.42
C LYS A 185 7.21 -7.78 31.46
N VAL A 186 6.90 -6.49 31.49
CA VAL A 186 7.53 -5.50 32.39
C VAL A 186 6.53 -4.88 33.36
N THR A 187 7.04 -4.31 34.45
CA THR A 187 6.24 -3.52 35.39
C THR A 187 5.81 -2.20 34.75
N CYS A 188 4.69 -1.65 35.23
CA CYS A 188 4.12 -0.43 34.68
C CYS A 188 5.06 0.77 34.88
N ALA A 189 5.51 1.37 33.79
CA ALA A 189 6.38 2.55 33.85
C ALA A 189 5.68 3.78 34.46
N ARG A 190 4.35 3.81 34.53
CA ARG A 190 3.59 4.89 35.21
C ARG A 190 3.96 5.03 36.68
N LEU A 191 4.42 3.94 37.30
CA LEU A 191 4.81 3.88 38.71
C LEU A 191 6.29 4.23 38.93
N ALA A 192 7.05 4.46 37.85
CA ALA A 192 8.43 4.90 37.96
C ALA A 192 8.47 6.36 38.47
N THR A 193 9.38 6.65 39.39
CA THR A 193 9.52 7.95 40.07
C THR A 193 10.22 9.01 39.24
N ALA A 194 10.73 8.67 38.05
CA ALA A 194 11.46 9.61 37.21
C ALA A 194 10.49 10.56 36.46
N PRO A 195 10.63 11.89 36.59
CA PRO A 195 9.81 12.82 35.83
C PRO A 195 10.22 12.81 34.36
N ALA A 196 9.41 12.19 33.50
CA ALA A 196 9.46 12.43 32.06
C ALA A 196 9.09 13.90 31.77
N ARG A 197 9.73 14.52 30.76
CA ARG A 197 9.38 15.88 30.33
C ARG A 197 7.96 15.86 29.74
N ASP A 198 7.17 16.90 29.97
CA ASP A 198 5.77 16.91 29.54
C ASP A 198 5.61 16.78 28.01
N GLY A 199 6.57 17.26 27.21
CA GLY A 199 6.55 17.07 25.75
C GLY A 199 6.65 15.59 25.32
N ASP A 200 7.49 14.80 26.00
CA ASP A 200 7.72 13.38 25.66
C ASP A 200 6.44 12.55 25.93
N ARG A 201 5.67 12.94 26.93
CA ARG A 201 4.42 12.30 27.33
C ARG A 201 3.34 12.43 26.25
N TRP A 202 3.15 13.63 25.72
CA TRP A 202 2.20 13.88 24.64
C TRP A 202 2.62 13.18 23.34
N LEU A 203 3.93 13.15 23.05
CA LEU A 203 4.44 12.44 21.88
C LEU A 203 4.18 10.92 21.98
N ALA A 204 4.41 10.32 23.16
CA ALA A 204 4.15 8.90 23.40
C ALA A 204 2.66 8.54 23.25
N GLU A 205 1.76 9.40 23.74
CA GLU A 205 0.31 9.24 23.56
C GLU A 205 -0.09 9.30 22.08
N GLN A 206 0.39 10.31 21.35
CA GLN A 206 0.09 10.42 19.91
C GLN A 206 0.64 9.24 19.11
N GLN A 207 1.84 8.77 19.45
CA GLN A 207 2.43 7.58 18.84
C GLN A 207 1.58 6.33 19.13
N ALA A 208 1.07 6.17 20.35
CA ALA A 208 0.20 5.05 20.69
C ALA A 208 -1.13 5.10 19.94
N ILE A 209 -1.75 6.29 19.78
CA ILE A 209 -2.96 6.45 18.97
C ILE A 209 -2.70 6.04 17.51
N ALA A 210 -1.59 6.49 16.92
CA ALA A 210 -1.21 6.10 15.56
C ALA A 210 -0.96 4.60 15.43
N LYS A 211 -0.21 3.99 16.38
CA LYS A 211 0.06 2.56 16.38
C LYS A 211 -1.18 1.69 16.62
N ARG A 212 -2.12 2.17 17.44
CA ARG A 212 -3.43 1.53 17.58
C ARG A 212 -4.18 1.54 16.27
N ALA A 213 -4.18 2.65 15.53
CA ALA A 213 -4.80 2.73 14.21
C ALA A 213 -4.16 1.73 13.23
N GLU A 214 -2.82 1.61 13.22
CA GLU A 214 -2.12 0.60 12.41
C GLU A 214 -2.55 -0.83 12.77
N ALA A 215 -2.63 -1.17 14.06
CA ALA A 215 -3.15 -2.47 14.51
C ALA A 215 -4.62 -2.69 14.08
N ALA A 216 -5.47 -1.66 14.14
CA ALA A 216 -6.84 -1.72 13.67
C ALA A 216 -6.93 -2.01 12.16
N THR A 217 -6.06 -1.42 11.34
CA THR A 217 -6.01 -1.73 9.89
C THR A 217 -5.72 -3.20 9.62
N PHE A 218 -4.85 -3.84 10.41
CA PHE A 218 -4.60 -5.27 10.32
C PHE A 218 -5.82 -6.11 10.71
N ILE A 219 -6.57 -5.69 11.73
CA ILE A 219 -7.80 -6.38 12.14
C ILE A 219 -8.83 -6.29 11.02
N THR A 220 -9.09 -5.09 10.48
CA THR A 220 -10.02 -4.90 9.36
C THR A 220 -9.66 -5.78 8.17
N ASP A 221 -8.38 -5.78 7.79
CA ASP A 221 -7.86 -6.61 6.70
C ASP A 221 -8.05 -8.11 6.97
N LYS A 222 -7.82 -8.56 8.22
CA LYS A 222 -8.04 -9.94 8.64
C LYS A 222 -9.51 -10.35 8.63
N LEU A 223 -10.40 -9.49 9.11
CA LEU A 223 -11.84 -9.75 9.07
C LEU A 223 -12.32 -9.87 7.62
N ALA A 224 -11.91 -8.95 6.75
CA ALA A 224 -12.23 -8.98 5.32
C ALA A 224 -11.70 -10.25 4.64
N TYR A 225 -10.46 -10.65 4.96
CA TYR A 225 -9.83 -11.85 4.42
C TYR A 225 -10.60 -13.13 4.74
N HIS A 226 -11.14 -13.24 5.95
CA HIS A 226 -11.91 -14.40 6.41
C HIS A 226 -13.42 -14.27 6.20
N GLY A 227 -13.88 -13.21 5.52
CA GLY A 227 -15.30 -13.01 5.22
C GLY A 227 -16.17 -12.75 6.45
N ILE A 228 -15.58 -12.23 7.52
CA ILE A 228 -16.32 -11.87 8.73
C ILE A 228 -17.10 -10.59 8.42
N PRO A 229 -18.44 -10.57 8.57
CA PRO A 229 -19.26 -9.43 8.18
C PRO A 229 -18.96 -8.19 9.02
N GLU A 230 -19.10 -7.00 8.41
CA GLU A 230 -19.11 -5.74 9.14
C GLU A 230 -20.42 -5.64 9.94
N ASP A 231 -20.32 -5.61 11.26
CA ASP A 231 -21.44 -5.60 12.21
C ASP A 231 -21.52 -4.28 12.99
N GLY A 232 -21.17 -3.17 12.32
CA GLY A 232 -21.07 -1.86 12.97
C GLY A 232 -19.85 -1.72 13.88
N GLY A 233 -18.89 -2.65 13.83
CA GLY A 233 -17.61 -2.58 14.54
C GLY A 233 -17.47 -3.54 15.72
N ILE A 234 -18.55 -4.23 16.12
CA ILE A 234 -18.58 -5.14 17.28
C ILE A 234 -17.57 -6.29 17.11
N ALA A 235 -17.51 -6.92 15.94
CA ALA A 235 -16.56 -7.98 15.63
C ALA A 235 -15.12 -7.46 15.69
N SER A 236 -14.86 -6.27 15.13
CA SER A 236 -13.55 -5.61 15.17
C SER A 236 -13.09 -5.31 16.59
N GLU A 237 -13.98 -4.81 17.44
CA GLU A 237 -13.70 -4.55 18.84
C GLU A 237 -13.43 -5.84 19.62
N CYS A 238 -14.31 -6.84 19.51
CA CYS A 238 -14.12 -8.13 20.15
C CYS A 238 -12.79 -8.77 19.71
N PHE A 239 -12.48 -8.69 18.41
CA PHE A 239 -11.24 -9.19 17.85
C PHE A 239 -10.02 -8.43 18.37
N TYR A 240 -10.11 -7.10 18.51
CA TYR A 240 -9.06 -6.28 19.10
C TYR A 240 -8.75 -6.72 20.53
N PHE A 241 -9.76 -6.95 21.37
CA PHE A 241 -9.56 -7.42 22.75
C PHE A 241 -8.97 -8.83 22.82
N ASP A 242 -9.51 -9.74 22.01
CA ASP A 242 -9.07 -11.13 21.97
C ASP A 242 -7.61 -11.25 21.49
N LEU A 243 -7.25 -10.45 20.49
CA LEU A 243 -5.88 -10.32 20.03
C LEU A 243 -5.04 -9.62 21.09
N MET A 244 -5.22 -8.31 21.31
CA MET A 244 -4.28 -7.46 22.07
C MET A 244 -4.16 -7.81 23.55
N TYR A 245 -5.18 -8.39 24.17
CA TYR A 245 -5.22 -8.55 25.63
C TYR A 245 -5.43 -9.99 26.07
N LYS A 246 -6.32 -10.74 25.42
CA LYS A 246 -6.45 -12.19 25.69
C LYS A 246 -5.38 -13.01 24.97
N HIS A 247 -4.66 -12.39 24.03
CA HIS A 247 -3.54 -12.98 23.28
C HIS A 247 -3.91 -14.24 22.51
N ARG A 248 -5.19 -14.43 22.19
CA ARG A 248 -5.70 -15.62 21.50
C ARG A 248 -6.89 -15.24 20.64
N VAL A 249 -6.82 -15.63 19.38
CA VAL A 249 -7.90 -15.47 18.42
C VAL A 249 -8.16 -16.81 17.76
N ASP A 250 -9.44 -17.14 17.61
CA ASP A 250 -9.91 -18.20 16.71
C ASP A 250 -10.94 -17.57 15.76
N VAL A 251 -10.61 -17.52 14.47
CA VAL A 251 -11.44 -16.89 13.42
C VAL A 251 -12.83 -17.55 13.37
N ALA A 252 -12.93 -18.84 13.70
CA ALA A 252 -14.21 -19.55 13.72
C ALA A 252 -15.18 -18.99 14.76
N ASN A 253 -14.70 -18.36 15.84
CA ASN A 253 -15.55 -17.72 16.85
C ASN A 253 -16.30 -16.48 16.33
N TYR A 254 -15.89 -15.97 15.17
CA TYR A 254 -16.48 -14.79 14.53
C TYR A 254 -17.24 -15.14 13.25
N SER A 255 -17.60 -16.42 13.07
CA SER A 255 -18.21 -16.94 11.83
C SER A 255 -17.33 -16.76 10.58
N GLY A 256 -16.02 -16.57 10.76
CA GLY A 256 -15.08 -16.47 9.65
C GLY A 256 -14.70 -17.84 9.10
N GLU A 257 -14.39 -17.88 7.81
CA GLU A 257 -13.96 -19.08 7.10
C GLU A 257 -12.48 -19.03 6.71
N VAL A 258 -11.96 -20.13 6.18
CA VAL A 258 -10.60 -20.15 5.60
C VAL A 258 -10.58 -19.25 4.36
N GLY A 259 -9.82 -18.16 4.43
CA GLY A 259 -9.74 -17.19 3.33
C GLY A 259 -8.90 -17.65 2.12
N PRO A 260 -8.83 -16.83 1.06
CA PRO A 260 -9.49 -15.52 0.95
C PRO A 260 -11.00 -15.65 0.67
N ALA A 261 -11.81 -14.86 1.38
CA ALA A 261 -13.23 -14.73 1.09
C ALA A 261 -13.47 -14.11 -0.30
N SER A 262 -14.63 -14.40 -0.91
CA SER A 262 -14.96 -13.96 -2.27
C SER A 262 -14.97 -12.43 -2.46
N GLY A 263 -15.17 -11.66 -1.38
CA GLY A 263 -15.12 -10.20 -1.38
C GLY A 263 -13.76 -9.59 -1.05
N TYR A 264 -12.77 -10.40 -0.66
CA TYR A 264 -11.43 -9.95 -0.33
C TYR A 264 -10.64 -9.59 -1.59
N MET A 265 -9.96 -8.46 -1.56
CA MET A 265 -9.14 -7.96 -2.65
C MET A 265 -7.73 -7.65 -2.13
N PRO A 266 -6.74 -8.51 -2.43
CA PRO A 266 -5.43 -8.47 -1.77
C PRO A 266 -4.75 -7.10 -1.77
N ILE A 267 -4.80 -6.38 -2.89
CA ILE A 267 -4.17 -5.06 -3.02
C ILE A 267 -4.99 -3.98 -2.30
N ARG A 268 -6.32 -3.98 -2.44
CA ARG A 268 -7.23 -3.01 -1.81
C ARG A 268 -7.10 -3.07 -0.29
N ASP A 269 -7.18 -4.28 0.25
CA ASP A 269 -7.26 -4.48 1.70
C ASP A 269 -5.87 -4.30 2.35
N ALA A 270 -4.80 -4.69 1.67
CA ALA A 270 -3.43 -4.43 2.14
C ALA A 270 -3.06 -2.93 2.16
N TRP A 271 -3.55 -2.16 1.18
CA TRP A 271 -3.15 -0.75 1.01
C TRP A 271 -3.47 0.12 2.22
N ARG A 272 -4.54 -0.16 2.97
CA ARG A 272 -4.87 0.58 4.18
C ARG A 272 -3.78 0.54 5.26
N SER A 273 -2.84 -0.40 5.17
CA SER A 273 -1.77 -0.57 6.15
C SER A 273 -0.51 0.19 5.74
N ASN A 274 0.10 0.90 6.70
CA ASN A 274 1.40 1.57 6.53
C ASN A 274 2.61 0.64 6.72
N ARG A 275 2.41 -0.68 6.63
CA ARG A 275 3.48 -1.65 6.90
C ARG A 275 4.63 -1.55 5.91
N THR A 276 5.81 -1.86 6.40
CA THR A 276 7.08 -1.65 5.71
C THR A 276 7.84 -2.96 5.50
N THR A 277 8.76 -2.95 4.54
CA THR A 277 9.70 -4.05 4.33
C THR A 277 11.08 -3.49 4.05
N THR A 278 12.12 -4.30 4.28
CA THR A 278 13.50 -3.92 3.97
C THR A 278 13.82 -4.01 2.48
N LYS A 279 13.02 -4.76 1.71
CA LYS A 279 13.20 -4.93 0.26
C LYS A 279 11.89 -4.62 -0.45
N PRO A 280 11.83 -3.56 -1.28
CA PRO A 280 10.59 -3.15 -1.93
C PRO A 280 9.91 -4.24 -2.76
N ARG A 281 10.67 -5.18 -3.36
CA ARG A 281 10.09 -6.32 -4.08
C ARG A 281 9.14 -7.19 -3.24
N ASP A 282 9.33 -7.19 -1.92
CA ASP A 282 8.54 -8.01 -1.02
C ASP A 282 7.08 -7.52 -0.95
N TYR A 283 6.78 -6.27 -1.33
CA TYR A 283 5.39 -5.82 -1.53
C TYR A 283 4.64 -6.74 -2.49
N VAL A 284 5.24 -7.05 -3.64
CA VAL A 284 4.66 -7.98 -4.60
C VAL A 284 4.57 -9.38 -4.00
N LEU A 285 5.66 -9.86 -3.40
CA LEU A 285 5.76 -11.24 -2.91
C LEU A 285 4.85 -11.54 -1.72
N ALA A 286 4.48 -10.55 -0.91
CA ALA A 286 3.61 -10.73 0.24
C ALA A 286 2.11 -10.57 -0.10
N ILE A 287 1.77 -9.90 -1.20
CA ILE A 287 0.37 -9.53 -1.52
C ILE A 287 -0.16 -10.30 -2.74
N PHE A 288 0.64 -10.45 -3.80
CA PHE A 288 0.19 -11.09 -5.03
C PHE A 288 -0.04 -12.61 -4.94
N PRO A 289 0.54 -13.39 -4.00
CA PRO A 289 0.23 -14.82 -3.91
C PRO A 289 -1.25 -15.17 -3.73
N ASP A 290 -2.08 -14.23 -3.25
CA ASP A 290 -3.53 -14.41 -3.15
C ASP A 290 -4.30 -14.07 -4.44
N ILE A 291 -3.62 -13.51 -5.44
CA ILE A 291 -4.23 -13.14 -6.71
C ILE A 291 -4.22 -14.36 -7.64
N GLU A 292 -5.40 -14.79 -8.05
CA GLU A 292 -5.55 -15.92 -8.96
C GLU A 292 -4.75 -15.68 -10.25
N GLY A 293 -3.98 -16.70 -10.65
CA GLY A 293 -3.14 -16.66 -11.85
C GLY A 293 -1.73 -16.11 -11.63
N TYR A 294 -1.42 -15.48 -10.50
CA TYR A 294 -0.04 -15.07 -10.20
C TYR A 294 0.81 -16.25 -9.73
N ARG A 295 2.07 -16.29 -10.18
CA ARG A 295 3.11 -17.20 -9.72
C ARG A 295 4.41 -16.42 -9.56
N VAL A 296 5.13 -16.67 -8.46
CA VAL A 296 6.45 -16.07 -8.26
C VAL A 296 7.42 -16.58 -9.34
N PRO A 297 8.13 -15.69 -10.06
CA PRO A 297 9.10 -16.09 -11.10
C PRO A 297 10.33 -16.79 -10.52
N LEU A 298 10.95 -17.71 -11.29
CA LEU A 298 12.08 -18.52 -10.83
C LEU A 298 13.30 -17.70 -10.38
N ASN A 299 13.56 -16.57 -11.04
CA ASN A 299 14.68 -15.66 -10.78
C ASN A 299 14.32 -14.50 -9.83
N VAL A 300 13.28 -14.64 -9.00
CA VAL A 300 12.75 -13.61 -8.09
C VAL A 300 13.80 -12.81 -7.31
N ARG A 301 14.92 -13.44 -6.91
CA ARG A 301 15.99 -12.77 -6.14
C ARG A 301 16.72 -11.69 -6.93
N ASN A 302 16.69 -11.77 -8.25
CA ASN A 302 17.38 -10.85 -9.17
C ASN A 302 16.43 -9.78 -9.72
N LEU A 303 15.14 -9.85 -9.40
CA LEU A 303 14.15 -8.90 -9.87
C LEU A 303 14.01 -7.74 -8.88
N SER A 304 13.95 -6.53 -9.43
CA SER A 304 13.54 -5.32 -8.70
C SER A 304 12.05 -5.37 -8.37
N PHE A 305 11.58 -4.45 -7.52
CA PHE A 305 10.14 -4.24 -7.29
C PHE A 305 9.38 -4.03 -8.60
N SER A 306 9.90 -3.15 -9.46
CA SER A 306 9.32 -2.84 -10.77
C SER A 306 9.22 -4.06 -11.68
N GLN A 307 10.30 -4.83 -11.84
CA GLN A 307 10.29 -6.01 -12.70
C GLN A 307 9.31 -7.08 -12.19
N LEU A 308 9.26 -7.30 -10.87
CA LEU A 308 8.31 -8.25 -10.27
C LEU A 308 6.86 -7.79 -10.42
N LEU A 309 6.62 -6.50 -10.26
CA LEU A 309 5.30 -5.93 -10.39
C LEU A 309 4.81 -6.04 -11.86
N GLU A 310 5.67 -5.77 -12.85
CA GLU A 310 5.36 -5.89 -14.28
C GLU A 310 5.04 -7.34 -14.65
N ASP A 311 5.89 -8.28 -14.24
CA ASP A 311 5.68 -9.71 -14.42
C ASP A 311 4.35 -10.15 -13.81
N ALA A 312 4.04 -9.69 -12.61
CA ALA A 312 2.80 -10.03 -11.93
C ALA A 312 1.57 -9.51 -12.70
N TYR A 313 1.61 -8.27 -13.19
CA TYR A 313 0.56 -7.71 -14.03
C TYR A 313 0.37 -8.48 -15.33
N GLU A 314 1.45 -8.83 -16.01
CA GLU A 314 1.38 -9.62 -17.23
C GLU A 314 0.74 -10.98 -17.01
N GLN A 315 1.10 -11.67 -15.93
CA GLN A 315 0.53 -12.97 -15.58
C GLN A 315 -0.96 -12.87 -15.31
N VAL A 316 -1.40 -11.90 -14.49
CA VAL A 316 -2.81 -11.69 -14.19
C VAL A 316 -3.60 -11.34 -15.45
N ARG A 317 -3.05 -10.48 -16.33
CA ARG A 317 -3.68 -10.10 -17.60
C ARG A 317 -3.84 -11.28 -18.56
N LYS A 318 -2.80 -12.12 -18.71
CA LYS A 318 -2.82 -13.28 -19.62
C LYS A 318 -3.83 -14.36 -19.19
N ASN A 319 -4.05 -14.49 -17.88
CA ASN A 319 -4.91 -15.55 -17.35
C ASN A 319 -6.42 -15.30 -17.50
N GLY A 320 -6.85 -14.09 -17.91
CA GLY A 320 -8.15 -13.80 -18.55
C GLY A 320 -9.44 -14.21 -17.82
N ARG A 321 -9.36 -14.77 -16.61
CA ARG A 321 -10.49 -15.36 -15.88
C ARG A 321 -11.01 -14.51 -14.72
N GLY A 322 -10.29 -13.46 -14.33
CA GLY A 322 -10.72 -12.50 -13.31
C GLY A 322 -10.97 -11.13 -13.92
N ARG A 323 -12.06 -10.46 -13.53
CA ARG A 323 -12.29 -9.00 -13.70
C ARG A 323 -11.34 -8.20 -12.80
N SER A 324 -10.06 -8.56 -12.79
CA SER A 324 -9.04 -7.91 -11.98
C SER A 324 -8.61 -6.66 -12.72
N PHE A 325 -9.30 -5.55 -12.45
CA PHE A 325 -8.93 -4.21 -12.95
C PHE A 325 -7.70 -3.68 -12.23
N ILE A 326 -6.65 -4.49 -12.02
CA ILE A 326 -5.47 -4.00 -11.30
C ILE A 326 -4.75 -3.02 -12.23
N LEU A 327 -4.98 -1.73 -12.03
CA LEU A 327 -4.25 -0.69 -12.70
C LEU A 327 -2.84 -0.63 -12.07
N PRO A 328 -1.78 -0.84 -12.86
CA PRO A 328 -0.42 -0.69 -12.37
C PRO A 328 -0.18 0.74 -11.91
N LYS A 329 0.24 0.90 -10.65
CA LYS A 329 1.17 1.99 -10.35
C LYS A 329 2.41 1.71 -11.18
N ILE A 330 2.88 2.66 -11.98
CA ILE A 330 4.07 2.47 -12.78
C ILE A 330 5.27 2.97 -11.97
N PRO A 331 6.03 2.11 -11.26
CA PRO A 331 7.19 2.54 -10.48
C PRO A 331 8.26 3.19 -11.37
N ARG A 332 9.05 4.10 -10.81
CA ARG A 332 10.05 4.89 -11.56
C ARG A 332 11.05 4.04 -12.36
N SER A 333 11.43 2.89 -11.82
CA SER A 333 12.38 1.95 -12.44
C SER A 333 11.77 1.07 -13.54
N MET A 334 10.44 1.02 -13.68
CA MET A 334 9.81 0.48 -14.90
C MET A 334 10.02 1.41 -16.10
N ILE A 335 10.56 2.64 -15.89
CA ILE A 335 10.45 3.69 -16.88
C ILE A 335 11.63 4.65 -17.05
N THR A 336 12.59 4.74 -16.11
CA THR A 336 13.75 5.65 -16.23
C THR A 336 15.04 5.06 -15.65
N THR A 337 16.17 5.43 -16.25
CA THR A 337 17.56 5.14 -15.80
C THR A 337 18.30 6.39 -15.31
N MET A 338 17.60 7.53 -15.10
CA MET A 338 18.22 8.84 -14.88
C MET A 338 17.75 9.49 -13.57
N ALA A 339 18.70 10.05 -12.81
CA ALA A 339 18.54 10.43 -11.40
C ALA A 339 17.78 11.74 -11.10
N SER A 340 17.40 12.57 -12.08
CA SER A 340 16.98 13.97 -11.82
C SER A 340 15.47 14.24 -11.99
N ASP A 341 14.62 13.64 -11.14
CA ASP A 341 13.15 13.88 -11.13
C ASP A 341 12.69 14.67 -9.88
N SER A 342 11.38 14.96 -9.81
CA SER A 342 10.71 15.90 -8.89
C SER A 342 11.01 15.61 -7.44
N ASP A 343 10.91 16.64 -6.59
CA ASP A 343 11.02 16.45 -5.15
C ASP A 343 9.89 15.52 -4.62
N ARG A 344 8.82 15.29 -5.41
CA ARG A 344 7.67 14.40 -5.09
C ARG A 344 7.00 13.77 -6.34
N PRO A 345 7.61 12.78 -7.04
CA PRO A 345 7.00 12.15 -8.21
C PRO A 345 5.83 11.23 -7.81
N TRP A 346 4.79 11.09 -8.64
CA TRP A 346 3.74 10.05 -8.44
C TRP A 346 4.32 8.62 -8.46
N THR A 347 5.50 8.44 -9.06
CA THR A 347 6.16 7.16 -9.28
C THR A 347 7.39 7.05 -8.38
N MET A 348 7.35 6.20 -7.36
CA MET A 348 8.50 5.90 -6.50
C MET A 348 9.25 4.67 -7.02
N GLU A 349 10.58 4.68 -6.88
CA GLU A 349 11.45 3.56 -7.26
C GLU A 349 11.42 2.46 -6.19
N ASP A 350 11.54 2.89 -4.94
CA ASP A 350 11.55 2.06 -3.75
C ASP A 350 10.47 2.59 -2.80
N PRO A 351 9.24 2.05 -2.82
CA PRO A 351 8.23 2.41 -1.84
C PRO A 351 8.68 2.09 -0.41
N ASP A 352 8.41 3.00 0.53
CA ASP A 352 8.73 2.84 1.96
C ASP A 352 7.68 2.01 2.70
N ASN A 353 6.43 1.98 2.21
CA ASN A 353 5.30 1.27 2.82
C ASN A 353 4.32 0.72 1.75
N ILE A 354 3.36 -0.12 2.18
CA ILE A 354 2.38 -0.71 1.25
C ILE A 354 1.59 0.37 0.51
N SER A 355 1.19 1.44 1.21
CA SER A 355 0.42 2.55 0.62
C SER A 355 1.20 3.37 -0.39
N GLN A 356 2.52 3.35 -0.29
CA GLN A 356 3.41 3.89 -1.29
C GLN A 356 3.61 2.91 -2.46
N ALA A 357 3.61 1.60 -2.21
CA ALA A 357 3.79 0.56 -3.23
C ALA A 357 2.56 0.45 -4.16
N TYR A 358 1.37 0.67 -3.64
CA TYR A 358 0.10 0.58 -4.36
C TYR A 358 -0.67 1.88 -4.26
N ASP A 359 -1.15 2.39 -5.40
CA ASP A 359 -2.07 3.53 -5.42
C ASP A 359 -3.49 2.99 -5.63
N SER A 360 -4.55 3.59 -5.03
CA SER A 360 -5.91 3.31 -5.51
C SER A 360 -5.98 3.76 -6.94
N ILE A 361 -5.94 2.80 -7.85
CA ILE A 361 -6.86 2.90 -8.97
C ILE A 361 -7.75 1.67 -9.04
N VAL A 362 -8.02 1.05 -7.88
CA VAL A 362 -9.05 0.02 -7.66
C VAL A 362 -9.52 0.07 -6.21
N ASP A 363 -10.30 1.09 -5.86
CA ASP A 363 -11.26 0.87 -4.77
C ASP A 363 -12.35 -0.03 -5.35
N VAL A 364 -12.76 -1.10 -4.69
CA VAL A 364 -14.10 -1.70 -4.85
C VAL A 364 -14.66 -1.60 -3.46
N SER A 365 -15.29 -0.48 -3.13
CA SER A 365 -15.64 -0.12 -1.75
C SER A 365 -16.75 -1.00 -1.14
N LYS A 366 -16.53 -2.29 -0.83
CA LYS A 366 -17.46 -3.08 0.00
C LYS A 366 -17.46 -2.57 1.46
N ALA A 367 -17.53 -1.25 1.65
CA ALA A 367 -18.07 -0.71 2.86
C ALA A 367 -19.59 -0.83 2.72
N GLY A 368 -20.29 -1.22 3.78
CA GLY A 368 -21.71 -0.88 3.92
C GLY A 368 -21.93 0.61 3.62
N PRO A 369 -23.19 1.08 3.50
CA PRO A 369 -23.45 2.50 3.29
C PRO A 369 -22.63 3.30 4.32
N VAL A 370 -21.61 4.01 3.85
CA VAL A 370 -20.88 4.96 4.69
C VAL A 370 -21.89 6.06 4.96
N GLU A 371 -22.59 5.95 6.09
CA GLU A 371 -23.46 7.01 6.61
C GLU A 371 -22.66 8.26 7.01
N GLY A 372 -21.35 8.29 6.78
CA GLY A 372 -20.59 9.52 6.58
C GLY A 372 -20.91 10.12 5.22
N GLN A 373 -21.88 11.04 5.17
CA GLN A 373 -22.12 12.04 4.13
C GLN A 373 -21.12 12.03 2.94
N GLN A 374 -21.20 11.06 2.01
CA GLN A 374 -20.71 11.25 0.64
C GLN A 374 -21.69 12.19 -0.07
N THR A 375 -21.72 13.45 0.37
CA THR A 375 -22.52 14.48 -0.28
C THR A 375 -21.91 14.76 -1.65
N GLY A 376 -22.58 14.33 -2.72
CA GLY A 376 -22.33 14.85 -4.06
C GLY A 376 -21.68 13.92 -5.08
N LEU A 377 -21.90 12.61 -5.03
CA LEU A 377 -21.59 11.74 -6.17
C LEU A 377 -22.36 12.25 -7.41
N ARG A 378 -21.65 12.85 -8.36
CA ARG A 378 -22.21 13.34 -9.62
C ARG A 378 -22.00 12.29 -10.69
N LYS A 379 -23.07 11.91 -11.40
CA LYS A 379 -22.97 11.05 -12.58
C LYS A 379 -22.15 11.73 -13.66
N VAL A 380 -21.26 10.96 -14.29
CA VAL A 380 -20.28 11.47 -15.24
C VAL A 380 -20.35 10.70 -16.55
N LEU A 381 -20.22 11.43 -17.65
CA LEU A 381 -20.02 10.88 -18.99
C LEU A 381 -18.57 11.11 -19.39
N LEU A 382 -17.93 10.08 -19.95
CA LEU A 382 -16.59 10.22 -20.52
C LEU A 382 -16.68 10.54 -22.01
N ARG A 383 -15.89 11.52 -22.43
CA ARG A 383 -15.64 11.82 -23.84
C ARG A 383 -14.14 11.69 -24.13
N PRO A 384 -13.72 10.92 -25.14
CA PRO A 384 -12.31 10.87 -25.52
C PRO A 384 -11.74 12.28 -25.73
N LEU A 385 -10.51 12.51 -25.28
CA LEU A 385 -9.84 13.79 -25.50
C LEU A 385 -9.34 13.85 -26.95
N GLU A 386 -9.97 14.71 -27.75
CA GLU A 386 -9.60 14.95 -29.15
C GLU A 386 -9.05 16.38 -29.31
N VAL A 387 -7.73 16.53 -29.28
CA VAL A 387 -7.06 17.82 -29.44
C VAL A 387 -5.97 17.69 -30.51
N ARG A 388 -6.33 18.06 -31.74
CA ARG A 388 -5.50 17.85 -32.94
C ARG A 388 -4.81 19.10 -33.46
N ASP A 389 -5.24 20.26 -32.98
CA ASP A 389 -4.72 21.54 -33.42
C ASP A 389 -4.58 22.55 -32.26
N GLN A 390 -4.05 23.71 -32.60
CA GLN A 390 -3.85 24.81 -31.66
C GLN A 390 -5.18 25.36 -31.13
N THR A 391 -6.24 25.43 -31.94
CA THR A 391 -7.53 26.00 -31.53
C THR A 391 -8.17 25.14 -30.44
N ALA A 392 -8.16 23.81 -30.63
CA ALA A 392 -8.63 22.84 -29.65
C ALA A 392 -7.78 22.89 -28.37
N LEU A 393 -6.46 23.05 -28.51
CA LEU A 393 -5.55 23.21 -27.36
C LEU A 393 -5.91 24.47 -26.55
N GLU A 394 -6.20 25.60 -27.19
CA GLU A 394 -6.62 26.81 -26.49
C GLU A 394 -7.92 26.62 -25.71
N GLY A 395 -8.85 25.85 -26.27
CA GLY A 395 -10.06 25.44 -25.56
C GLY A 395 -9.74 24.67 -24.28
N LEU A 396 -8.86 23.66 -24.38
CA LEU A 396 -8.42 22.87 -23.25
C LEU A 396 -7.66 23.70 -22.19
N VAL A 397 -6.75 24.57 -22.61
CA VAL A 397 -5.98 25.44 -21.71
C VAL A 397 -6.89 26.38 -20.93
N LYS A 398 -7.91 26.97 -21.57
CA LYS A 398 -8.91 27.82 -20.89
C LYS A 398 -9.73 27.03 -19.88
N LEU A 399 -10.14 25.81 -20.24
CA LEU A 399 -10.86 24.92 -19.35
C LEU A 399 -10.02 24.60 -18.11
N CYS A 400 -8.76 24.21 -18.29
CA CYS A 400 -7.83 23.98 -17.19
C CYS A 400 -7.57 25.25 -16.36
N GLU A 401 -7.48 26.42 -16.99
CA GLU A 401 -7.28 27.69 -16.29
C GLU A 401 -8.42 28.00 -15.29
N SER A 402 -9.65 27.60 -15.62
CA SER A 402 -10.82 27.79 -14.74
C SER A 402 -11.06 26.69 -13.71
N GLY A 403 -10.70 25.43 -14.02
CA GLY A 403 -11.10 24.27 -13.23
C GLY A 403 -9.96 23.51 -12.56
N VAL A 404 -8.71 23.72 -12.97
CA VAL A 404 -7.55 22.93 -12.53
C VAL A 404 -6.55 23.79 -11.78
N ASP A 405 -6.03 23.29 -10.66
CA ASP A 405 -4.90 23.89 -9.96
C ASP A 405 -3.59 23.65 -10.74
N LEU A 406 -3.38 24.41 -11.81
CA LEU A 406 -2.21 24.29 -12.67
C LEU A 406 -0.92 24.66 -11.93
N VAL A 407 -1.01 25.57 -10.95
CA VAL A 407 0.15 25.93 -10.09
C VAL A 407 0.62 24.68 -9.34
N GLN A 408 -0.30 23.95 -8.71
CA GLN A 408 0.01 22.74 -7.97
C GLN A 408 0.60 21.65 -8.88
N HIS A 409 0.00 21.41 -10.04
CA HIS A 409 0.55 20.41 -11.00
C HIS A 409 1.96 20.77 -11.49
N ILE A 410 2.23 22.06 -11.76
CA ILE A 410 3.57 22.47 -12.18
C ILE A 410 4.60 22.34 -11.05
N VAL A 411 4.22 22.64 -9.81
CA VAL A 411 5.09 22.44 -8.64
C VAL A 411 5.44 20.95 -8.46
N LEU A 412 4.49 20.07 -8.76
CA LEU A 412 4.68 18.62 -8.69
C LEU A 412 5.41 18.03 -9.92
N ALA A 413 5.58 18.81 -11.00
CA ALA A 413 6.20 18.34 -12.23
C ALA A 413 7.68 17.94 -12.07
N ALA A 414 8.09 16.88 -12.77
CA ALA A 414 9.48 16.45 -12.82
C ALA A 414 10.41 17.56 -13.38
N PRO A 415 11.56 17.85 -12.74
CA PRO A 415 12.67 18.65 -13.25
C PRO A 415 13.16 18.19 -14.62
N SER A 416 13.17 16.87 -14.88
CA SER A 416 13.45 16.28 -16.20
C SER A 416 12.24 16.28 -17.16
N GLY A 417 11.06 16.59 -16.63
CA GLY A 417 9.79 16.67 -17.35
C GLY A 417 9.73 17.86 -18.32
N PRO A 418 8.66 17.97 -19.11
CA PRO A 418 8.57 18.96 -20.17
C PRO A 418 8.54 20.43 -19.68
N PHE A 419 8.23 20.67 -18.40
CA PHE A 419 8.05 22.01 -17.83
C PHE A 419 9.32 22.69 -17.31
N LEU A 420 10.30 21.92 -16.82
CA LEU A 420 11.43 22.43 -16.03
C LEU A 420 12.82 22.08 -16.61
N GLY A 421 12.85 21.26 -17.67
CA GLY A 421 14.07 20.76 -18.28
C GLY A 421 14.86 21.82 -19.03
N SER A 422 15.70 22.58 -18.30
CA SER A 422 16.69 23.52 -18.86
C SER A 422 17.84 22.82 -19.62
N ALA A 423 17.96 21.49 -19.51
CA ALA A 423 19.03 20.69 -20.10
C ALA A 423 18.66 19.95 -21.40
N ARG A 424 17.44 20.13 -21.94
CA ARG A 424 17.05 19.45 -23.19
C ARG A 424 17.60 20.21 -24.40
N ALA A 425 18.40 19.52 -25.23
CA ALA A 425 18.69 19.96 -26.58
C ALA A 425 17.44 19.79 -27.45
N PHE A 426 16.67 20.87 -27.61
CA PHE A 426 15.43 20.87 -28.42
C PHE A 426 15.75 20.90 -29.92
N GLN A 427 16.28 19.79 -30.45
CA GLN A 427 16.67 19.68 -31.86
C GLN A 427 15.63 18.97 -32.75
N HIS A 428 14.58 18.38 -32.15
CA HIS A 428 13.55 17.63 -32.87
C HIS A 428 12.15 18.24 -32.69
N GLU A 429 11.30 18.13 -33.72
CA GLU A 429 9.97 18.76 -33.80
C GLU A 429 9.06 18.37 -32.62
N LYS A 430 9.07 17.11 -32.20
CA LYS A 430 8.35 16.62 -31.01
C LYS A 430 8.76 17.36 -29.71
N ALA A 431 10.05 17.63 -29.56
CA ALA A 431 10.55 18.36 -28.39
C ALA A 431 10.12 19.83 -28.41
N LEU A 432 9.98 20.42 -29.60
CA LEU A 432 9.48 21.78 -29.78
C LEU A 432 7.97 21.86 -29.49
N LEU A 433 7.18 20.82 -29.81
CA LEU A 433 5.78 20.71 -29.39
C LEU A 433 5.64 20.69 -27.86
N HIS A 434 6.44 19.89 -27.16
CA HIS A 434 6.42 19.87 -25.69
C HIS A 434 6.75 21.22 -25.06
N ARG A 435 7.70 21.95 -25.63
CA ARG A 435 8.06 23.30 -25.20
C ARG A 435 6.92 24.29 -25.46
N PHE A 436 6.26 24.16 -26.60
CA PHE A 436 5.06 24.93 -26.90
C PHE A 436 3.94 24.65 -25.89
N PHE A 437 3.64 23.39 -25.59
CA PHE A 437 2.63 23.03 -24.56
C PHE A 437 3.01 23.56 -23.17
N ALA A 438 4.28 23.40 -22.76
CA ALA A 438 4.79 23.92 -21.49
C ALA A 438 4.60 25.44 -21.38
N GLN A 439 4.83 26.17 -22.47
CA GLN A 439 4.58 27.61 -22.54
C GLN A 439 3.09 27.92 -22.31
N ARG A 440 2.18 27.26 -23.03
CA ARG A 440 0.74 27.55 -22.92
C ARG A 440 0.17 27.26 -21.54
N PHE A 441 0.47 26.09 -20.97
CA PHE A 441 0.00 25.75 -19.62
C PHE A 441 0.71 26.55 -18.53
N GLY A 442 2.00 26.88 -18.72
CA GLY A 442 2.77 27.73 -17.81
C GLY A 442 2.26 29.16 -17.74
N GLU A 443 1.86 29.76 -18.87
CA GLU A 443 1.23 31.08 -18.91
C GLU A 443 -0.08 31.13 -18.09
N SER A 444 -0.91 30.09 -18.19
CA SER A 444 -2.13 29.97 -17.39
C SER A 444 -1.83 29.77 -15.90
N ALA A 445 -0.84 28.94 -15.55
CA ALA A 445 -0.43 28.77 -14.16
C ALA A 445 0.14 30.06 -13.55
N LEU A 446 0.91 30.84 -14.31
CA LEU A 446 1.41 32.15 -13.86
C LEU A 446 0.26 33.14 -13.61
N ARG A 447 -0.77 33.13 -14.45
CA ARG A 447 -1.99 33.93 -14.24
C ARG A 447 -2.72 33.49 -12.97
N GLN A 448 -2.91 32.19 -12.76
CA GLN A 448 -3.49 31.65 -11.52
C GLN A 448 -2.65 31.98 -10.28
N TYR A 449 -1.32 31.95 -10.36
CA TYR A 449 -0.45 32.29 -9.24
C TYR A 449 -0.51 33.78 -8.89
N SER A 450 -0.53 34.65 -9.91
CA SER A 450 -0.57 36.11 -9.72
C SER A 450 -1.85 36.58 -9.02
N THR A 451 -2.92 35.79 -9.07
CA THR A 451 -4.18 36.07 -8.38
C THR A 451 -4.26 35.45 -6.98
N ARG A 452 -3.29 34.61 -6.56
CA ARG A 452 -3.20 34.06 -5.20
C ARG A 452 -2.48 35.05 -4.28
N GLU A 453 -3.22 35.75 -3.43
CA GLU A 453 -2.64 36.49 -2.33
C GLU A 453 -1.98 35.49 -1.35
N SER A 454 -0.65 35.55 -1.21
CA SER A 454 0.13 34.83 -0.18
C SER A 454 0.11 33.29 -0.20
N SER A 455 0.49 32.64 -1.31
CA SER A 455 0.84 31.22 -1.27
C SER A 455 2.35 31.03 -1.01
N GLY A 456 2.73 30.24 -0.01
CA GLY A 456 4.12 29.90 0.34
C GLY A 456 4.88 29.06 -0.71
N ILE A 457 4.44 29.13 -1.97
CA ILE A 457 5.05 28.46 -3.12
C ILE A 457 6.23 29.30 -3.60
N SER A 458 7.41 28.67 -3.69
CA SER A 458 8.66 29.34 -4.06
C SER A 458 8.56 30.00 -5.44
N PRO A 459 8.78 31.33 -5.57
CA PRO A 459 8.77 32.06 -6.84
C PRO A 459 9.76 31.53 -7.89
N THR A 460 10.70 30.68 -7.47
CA THR A 460 11.83 30.21 -8.26
C THR A 460 11.44 29.22 -9.36
N ILE A 461 10.46 28.33 -9.12
CA ILE A 461 9.98 27.37 -10.12
C ILE A 461 9.19 28.09 -11.23
N LEU A 462 8.32 29.02 -10.84
CA LEU A 462 7.52 29.81 -11.76
C LEU A 462 8.36 30.78 -12.60
N LYS A 463 9.46 31.32 -12.05
CA LYS A 463 10.43 32.12 -12.82
C LYS A 463 11.14 31.31 -13.93
N ARG A 464 11.31 29.99 -13.78
CA ARG A 464 11.92 29.14 -14.82
C ARG A 464 11.01 28.98 -16.04
N LEU A 465 9.69 28.96 -15.86
CA LEU A 465 8.72 28.89 -16.97
C LEU A 465 8.90 30.03 -17.98
N GLY A 466 9.18 31.25 -17.50
CA GLY A 466 9.42 32.42 -18.36
C GLY A 466 10.73 32.40 -19.15
N SER A 467 11.68 31.51 -18.80
CA SER A 467 12.99 31.41 -19.47
C SER A 467 12.99 30.47 -20.68
N HIS A 468 11.89 29.77 -20.93
CA HIS A 468 11.81 28.76 -21.99
C HIS A 468 11.66 29.34 -23.40
N GLY A 469 11.67 30.65 -23.65
CA GLY A 469 11.63 31.25 -25.00
C GLY A 469 10.38 30.89 -25.85
N SER A 470 10.10 31.67 -26.90
CA SER A 470 8.91 31.47 -27.74
C SER A 470 9.12 30.40 -28.81
N VAL A 471 8.17 29.46 -28.96
CA VAL A 471 8.13 28.52 -30.09
C VAL A 471 7.15 29.04 -31.15
N ASN A 472 7.60 29.19 -32.39
CA ASN A 472 6.72 29.49 -33.51
C ASN A 472 6.21 28.18 -34.13
N LEU A 473 4.94 27.84 -33.88
CA LEU A 473 4.28 26.65 -34.41
C LEU A 473 4.23 26.60 -35.94
N GLU A 474 4.11 27.74 -36.63
CA GLU A 474 4.01 27.81 -38.10
C GLU A 474 5.27 27.29 -38.78
N LYS A 475 6.38 27.20 -38.03
CA LYS A 475 7.68 26.70 -38.52
C LYS A 475 7.92 25.23 -38.18
N LEU A 476 7.04 24.61 -37.38
CA LEU A 476 7.12 23.18 -37.06
C LEU A 476 6.35 22.39 -38.10
N LYS A 477 6.96 21.32 -38.62
CA LYS A 477 6.21 20.34 -39.41
C LYS A 477 5.73 19.26 -38.44
N TYR A 478 4.42 19.06 -38.36
CA TYR A 478 3.82 17.99 -37.57
C TYR A 478 2.52 17.54 -38.22
N THR A 479 2.10 16.31 -37.96
CA THR A 479 0.76 15.83 -38.31
C THR A 479 -0.19 16.04 -37.14
N GLU A 480 -1.49 16.06 -37.40
CA GLU A 480 -2.52 16.13 -36.35
C GLU A 480 -2.38 14.97 -35.36
N GLU A 481 -2.08 13.75 -35.83
CA GLU A 481 -1.87 12.61 -34.92
C GLU A 481 -0.64 12.79 -34.03
N ALA A 482 0.46 13.30 -34.60
CA ALA A 482 1.67 13.56 -33.82
C ALA A 482 1.45 14.68 -32.79
N PHE A 483 0.65 15.69 -33.11
CA PHE A 483 0.27 16.74 -32.17
C PHE A 483 -0.53 16.18 -31.00
N GLU A 484 -1.56 15.38 -31.29
CA GLU A 484 -2.42 14.75 -30.29
C GLU A 484 -1.63 13.78 -29.39
N GLU A 485 -0.78 12.93 -29.98
CA GLU A 485 0.04 11.95 -29.25
C GLU A 485 1.01 12.63 -28.27
N GLU A 486 1.76 13.63 -28.73
CA GLU A 486 2.72 14.35 -27.89
C GLU A 486 2.00 15.23 -26.84
N LEU A 487 0.81 15.76 -27.15
CA LEU A 487 -0.01 16.47 -26.17
C LEU A 487 -0.51 15.53 -25.08
N LYS A 488 -1.00 14.32 -25.42
CA LYS A 488 -1.42 13.33 -24.42
C LYS A 488 -0.26 12.96 -23.50
N ARG A 489 0.93 12.74 -24.05
CA ARG A 489 2.14 12.48 -23.25
C ARG A 489 2.47 13.64 -22.32
N PHE A 490 2.40 14.86 -22.83
CA PHE A 490 2.61 16.07 -22.05
C PHE A 490 1.61 16.22 -20.91
N LEU A 491 0.31 16.01 -21.16
CA LEU A 491 -0.74 16.12 -20.16
C LEU A 491 -0.60 15.06 -19.07
N VAL A 492 -0.22 13.83 -19.41
CA VAL A 492 0.10 12.81 -18.41
C VAL A 492 1.32 13.22 -17.56
N CYS A 493 2.35 13.83 -18.16
CA CYS A 493 3.47 14.38 -17.39
C CYS A 493 3.02 15.46 -16.41
N LEU A 494 2.09 16.33 -16.83
CA LEU A 494 1.52 17.38 -16.00
C LEU A 494 0.69 16.80 -14.85
N MET A 495 -0.25 15.90 -15.16
CA MET A 495 -1.19 15.31 -14.20
C MET A 495 -0.49 14.43 -13.16
N CYS A 496 0.50 13.65 -13.59
CA CYS A 496 1.16 12.66 -12.75
C CYS A 496 2.55 13.11 -12.27
N GLY A 497 2.97 14.35 -12.56
CA GLY A 497 4.30 14.84 -12.17
C GLY A 497 5.46 13.96 -12.66
N THR A 498 5.39 13.46 -13.90
CA THR A 498 6.29 12.41 -14.41
C THR A 498 7.05 12.80 -15.69
N THR A 499 7.84 11.88 -16.26
CA THR A 499 8.65 12.11 -17.47
C THR A 499 7.92 11.66 -18.76
N MET A 500 8.43 12.05 -19.93
CA MET A 500 7.85 11.65 -21.23
C MET A 500 7.88 10.15 -21.48
N THR A 501 8.95 9.48 -21.06
CA THR A 501 9.04 8.02 -21.12
C THR A 501 7.95 7.39 -20.24
N CYS A 502 7.72 7.97 -19.05
CA CYS A 502 6.69 7.54 -18.12
C CYS A 502 5.28 7.71 -18.67
N ALA A 503 5.03 8.87 -19.27
CA ALA A 503 3.76 9.14 -19.91
C ALA A 503 3.43 8.14 -21.02
N THR A 504 4.43 7.69 -21.79
CA THR A 504 4.23 6.66 -22.83
C THR A 504 3.76 5.34 -22.23
N LYS A 505 4.35 4.91 -21.11
CA LYS A 505 3.96 3.69 -20.40
C LYS A 505 2.57 3.80 -19.75
N ILE A 506 2.26 4.93 -19.13
CA ILE A 506 0.92 5.19 -18.58
C ILE A 506 -0.12 5.10 -19.70
N LEU A 507 0.18 5.66 -20.86
CA LEU A 507 -0.71 5.62 -22.01
C LEU A 507 -0.87 4.22 -22.63
N GLU A 508 -0.12 3.19 -22.23
CA GLU A 508 -0.38 1.80 -22.65
C GLU A 508 -1.63 1.24 -21.95
N PHE A 509 -1.93 1.70 -20.73
CA PHE A 509 -3.01 1.17 -19.87
C PHE A 509 -4.16 2.17 -19.66
N SER A 510 -3.86 3.46 -19.77
CA SER A 510 -4.80 4.55 -19.58
C SER A 510 -4.85 5.45 -20.81
N ASP A 511 -5.88 6.27 -20.90
CA ASP A 511 -5.99 7.35 -21.88
C ASP A 511 -6.65 8.55 -21.22
N LEU A 512 -6.52 9.71 -21.85
CA LEU A 512 -7.12 10.95 -21.40
C LEU A 512 -8.53 11.10 -21.98
N ALA A 513 -9.44 11.55 -21.12
CA ALA A 513 -10.81 11.85 -21.47
C ALA A 513 -11.25 13.13 -20.76
N MET A 514 -12.38 13.68 -21.22
CA MET A 514 -13.14 14.69 -20.52
C MET A 514 -14.26 14.02 -19.74
N ALA A 515 -14.23 14.15 -18.42
CA ALA A 515 -15.31 13.77 -17.52
C ALA A 515 -16.33 14.92 -17.47
N VAL A 516 -17.55 14.68 -17.93
CA VAL A 516 -18.65 15.65 -17.98
C VAL A 516 -19.73 15.28 -16.97
N THR A 517 -19.92 16.09 -15.92
CA THR A 517 -20.96 15.85 -14.90
C THR A 517 -22.35 16.16 -15.46
N GLU A 518 -23.29 15.22 -15.34
CA GLU A 518 -24.69 15.41 -15.74
C GLU A 518 -25.36 16.50 -14.89
N GLY A 519 -26.11 17.39 -15.54
CA GLY A 519 -26.94 18.40 -14.86
C GLY A 519 -26.25 19.69 -14.41
N SER A 520 -24.98 19.93 -14.77
CA SER A 520 -24.31 21.21 -14.47
C SER A 520 -24.70 22.29 -15.51
N PRO A 521 -25.43 23.35 -15.14
CA PRO A 521 -26.05 24.29 -16.09
C PRO A 521 -25.08 25.32 -16.68
N SER A 522 -23.78 25.29 -16.36
CA SER A 522 -22.88 26.41 -16.69
C SER A 522 -21.41 26.01 -16.87
N GLY A 523 -21.10 25.04 -17.74
CA GLY A 523 -19.72 24.75 -18.20
C GLY A 523 -18.71 24.26 -17.14
N GLY A 524 -18.98 24.42 -15.84
CA GLY A 524 -18.15 24.00 -14.72
C GLY A 524 -18.30 22.52 -14.36
N GLY A 525 -18.72 21.69 -15.31
CA GLY A 525 -18.92 20.26 -15.13
C GLY A 525 -17.88 19.39 -15.85
N GLU A 526 -16.93 19.99 -16.55
CA GLU A 526 -15.94 19.28 -17.36
C GLU A 526 -14.58 19.23 -16.66
N MET A 527 -14.03 18.03 -16.51
CA MET A 527 -12.71 17.82 -15.92
C MET A 527 -11.87 16.90 -16.79
N LEU A 528 -10.60 17.25 -16.96
CA LEU A 528 -9.63 16.35 -17.60
C LEU A 528 -9.38 15.17 -16.66
N VAL A 529 -9.56 13.95 -17.17
CA VAL A 529 -9.43 12.70 -16.43
C VAL A 529 -8.47 11.75 -17.16
N LEU A 530 -7.62 11.06 -16.39
CA LEU A 530 -6.84 9.93 -16.83
C LEU A 530 -7.57 8.66 -16.41
N VAL A 531 -7.99 7.85 -17.36
CA VAL A 531 -8.91 6.72 -17.15
C VAL A 531 -8.37 5.45 -17.79
N ASN A 532 -8.68 4.29 -17.24
CA ASN A 532 -8.36 2.99 -17.82
C ASN A 532 -8.90 2.87 -19.26
N ARG A 533 -8.08 2.41 -20.21
CA ARG A 533 -8.50 2.26 -21.62
C ARG A 533 -9.69 1.33 -21.82
N VAL A 534 -9.78 0.24 -21.05
CA VAL A 534 -10.90 -0.71 -21.13
C VAL A 534 -12.20 -0.05 -20.69
N VAL A 535 -12.13 0.76 -19.63
CA VAL A 535 -13.29 1.49 -19.11
C VAL A 535 -13.69 2.59 -20.09
N LEU A 536 -12.73 3.34 -20.63
CA LEU A 536 -13.01 4.37 -21.63
C LEU A 536 -13.65 3.78 -22.89
N ALA A 537 -13.15 2.64 -23.38
CA ALA A 537 -13.67 1.96 -24.56
C ALA A 537 -15.08 1.38 -24.38
N ALA A 538 -15.52 1.19 -23.13
CA ALA A 538 -16.83 0.68 -22.76
C ALA A 538 -17.57 1.62 -21.81
N ALA A 539 -17.31 2.94 -21.90
CA ALA A 539 -17.81 3.93 -20.95
C ALA A 539 -19.35 3.97 -20.88
N ASP A 540 -20.02 3.61 -21.97
CA ASP A 540 -21.48 3.48 -22.08
C ASP A 540 -22.06 2.32 -21.23
N ARG A 541 -21.22 1.36 -20.85
CA ARG A 541 -21.60 0.19 -20.03
C ARG A 541 -21.36 0.37 -18.54
N TYR A 542 -20.76 1.50 -18.15
CA TYR A 542 -20.42 1.79 -16.77
C TYR A 542 -21.22 2.98 -16.25
N GLU A 543 -21.79 2.86 -15.06
CA GLU A 543 -22.32 4.02 -14.34
C GLU A 543 -21.16 4.72 -13.64
N LEU A 544 -20.69 5.82 -14.21
CA LEU A 544 -19.52 6.53 -13.71
C LEU A 544 -19.93 7.69 -12.81
N THR A 545 -19.19 7.88 -11.71
CA THR A 545 -19.38 8.99 -10.77
C THR A 545 -18.04 9.58 -10.35
N LEU A 546 -18.04 10.85 -9.91
CA LEU A 546 -16.88 11.46 -9.26
C LEU A 546 -17.06 11.44 -7.75
N GLY A 547 -16.05 10.93 -7.04
CA GLY A 547 -15.96 10.92 -5.58
C GLY A 547 -14.80 11.77 -5.08
N GLY A 548 -15.03 12.51 -3.99
CA GLY A 548 -13.95 13.12 -3.21
C GLY A 548 -13.34 12.06 -2.29
N GLY A 549 -12.01 11.95 -2.29
CA GLY A 549 -11.31 11.18 -1.27
C GLY A 549 -11.03 12.06 -0.05
N ASP A 550 -11.19 11.50 1.15
CA ASP A 550 -10.75 12.14 2.41
C ASP A 550 -9.21 12.26 2.48
N PHE A 551 -8.49 11.66 1.53
CA PHE A 551 -7.03 11.62 1.49
C PHE A 551 -6.45 12.55 0.42
N GLU A 552 -5.71 13.55 0.93
CA GLU A 552 -4.73 14.42 0.28
C GLU A 552 -5.23 15.41 -0.79
N SER A 553 -5.01 16.70 -0.52
CA SER A 553 -5.16 17.87 -1.40
C SER A 553 -4.29 17.84 -2.69
N PHE A 554 -3.72 16.69 -3.04
CA PHE A 554 -2.70 16.54 -4.07
C PHE A 554 -3.05 15.53 -5.18
N GLN A 555 -4.21 14.86 -5.13
CA GLN A 555 -4.47 13.68 -5.99
C GLN A 555 -5.67 13.77 -6.96
N GLY A 556 -6.36 14.92 -7.04
CA GLY A 556 -7.55 15.07 -7.90
C GLY A 556 -8.76 14.26 -7.40
N LEU A 557 -9.89 14.34 -8.11
CA LEU A 557 -11.08 13.55 -7.79
C LEU A 557 -10.95 12.13 -8.34
N LEU A 558 -11.54 11.17 -7.65
CA LEU A 558 -11.58 9.77 -8.09
C LEU A 558 -12.74 9.58 -9.07
N LEU A 559 -12.47 8.97 -10.23
CA LEU A 559 -13.50 8.49 -11.13
C LEU A 559 -13.87 7.07 -10.73
N LEU A 560 -15.12 6.88 -10.33
CA LEU A 560 -15.66 5.64 -9.80
C LEU A 560 -16.65 5.01 -10.79
N SER A 561 -16.66 3.70 -10.92
CA SER A 561 -17.56 2.90 -11.75
C SER A 561 -18.43 2.01 -10.88
N ARG A 562 -19.74 2.24 -10.86
CA ARG A 562 -20.68 1.34 -10.18
C ARG A 562 -20.82 0.04 -10.97
N THR A 563 -20.88 -1.09 -10.28
CA THR A 563 -21.19 -2.36 -10.93
C THR A 563 -22.69 -2.66 -10.84
N GLU A 564 -23.21 -3.45 -11.77
CA GLU A 564 -24.62 -3.88 -11.76
C GLU A 564 -25.00 -4.71 -10.54
N ASN A 565 -24.03 -5.30 -9.84
CA ASN A 565 -24.27 -6.01 -8.60
C ASN A 565 -24.28 -4.99 -7.44
N PRO A 566 -25.42 -4.74 -6.78
CA PRO A 566 -25.49 -3.79 -5.66
C PRO A 566 -24.63 -4.18 -4.46
N GLU A 567 -24.18 -5.44 -4.37
CA GLU A 567 -23.22 -5.90 -3.36
C GLU A 567 -21.75 -5.65 -3.74
N VAL A 568 -21.48 -5.35 -5.02
CA VAL A 568 -20.14 -5.03 -5.51
C VAL A 568 -20.05 -3.53 -5.71
N ALA A 569 -19.28 -2.96 -4.82
CA ALA A 569 -19.07 -1.56 -4.71
C ALA A 569 -18.41 -0.87 -5.90
N SER A 570 -18.44 0.46 -5.87
CA SER A 570 -17.88 1.33 -6.90
C SER A 570 -16.38 1.08 -7.09
N ILE A 571 -15.97 0.94 -8.36
CA ILE A 571 -14.60 0.67 -8.77
C ILE A 571 -13.86 1.97 -9.11
N VAL A 572 -12.72 2.32 -8.51
CA VAL A 572 -11.91 3.44 -9.08
C VAL A 572 -11.39 3.03 -10.45
N VAL A 573 -11.63 3.86 -11.46
CA VAL A 573 -11.28 3.57 -12.86
C VAL A 573 -10.43 4.67 -13.50
N GLY A 574 -10.25 5.78 -12.79
CA GLY A 574 -9.44 6.91 -13.24
C GLY A 574 -9.34 8.01 -12.18
N ARG A 575 -8.62 9.07 -12.52
CA ARG A 575 -8.44 10.26 -11.66
C ARG A 575 -8.46 11.54 -12.47
N THR A 576 -9.08 12.58 -11.92
CA THR A 576 -9.08 13.90 -12.54
C THR A 576 -7.78 14.64 -12.28
N THR A 577 -7.58 15.70 -13.04
CA THR A 577 -6.70 16.80 -12.61
C THR A 577 -7.13 17.34 -11.24
N ILE A 578 -6.16 17.78 -10.43
CA ILE A 578 -6.40 18.50 -9.16
C ILE A 578 -7.32 19.72 -9.42
N PRO A 579 -8.55 19.73 -8.86
CA PRO A 579 -9.45 20.86 -9.03
C PRO A 579 -8.95 22.08 -8.25
N THR A 580 -9.32 23.28 -8.68
CA THR A 580 -9.09 24.48 -7.83
C THR A 580 -9.95 24.39 -6.56
N SER A 581 -9.51 24.94 -5.43
CA SER A 581 -10.27 24.92 -4.16
C SER A 581 -11.66 25.61 -4.20
N ARG A 582 -12.04 26.19 -5.34
CA ARG A 582 -13.31 26.88 -5.58
C ARG A 582 -14.33 26.04 -6.37
N SER A 583 -13.97 24.85 -6.87
CA SER A 583 -14.81 24.03 -7.77
C SER A 583 -15.41 22.80 -7.12
#